data_AF-A0A8T3NE05-F1
#
_entry.id   AF-A0A8T3NE05-F1
#
_cell.length_a   1.000
_cell.length_b   1.000
_cell.length_c   1.000
_cell.angle_alpha   90.00
_cell.angle_beta   90.00
_cell.angle_gamma   90.00
#
_symmetry.space_group_name_H-M   'P 1'
#
loop_
_entity.id
_entity.type
_entity.pdbx_description
1 polymer ?
#
loop_
_entity_poly.entity_id
_entity_poly.type
_entity_poly.pdbx_seq_one_letter_code
_entity_poly.pdbx_strand_id
1 'polypeptide(L)'
;MAGAEPFSFSGRGEVGVLLVHGFTGTPFEVRPLGEHLAGQDIASSGVLLRGHGTHPNDMLGCRYQDWIDDAEAGLEELLRTNRGVVLVGFSMGGTIALNIAARRA
;
A
#
# COMPACT_ATOMS: atom_id res chain seq x y z
N MET A 1 -9.97 0.70 13.05
CA MET A 1 -10.50 -0.65 13.36
C MET A 1 -9.31 -1.52 13.69
N ALA A 2 -9.36 -2.28 14.79
CA ALA A 2 -8.26 -3.16 15.15
C ALA A 2 -7.98 -4.16 14.01
N GLY A 3 -6.72 -4.28 13.61
CA GLY A 3 -6.28 -5.14 12.50
C GLY A 3 -6.25 -4.46 11.12
N ALA A 4 -6.77 -3.23 11.01
CA ALA A 4 -6.74 -2.45 9.77
C ALA A 4 -5.53 -1.50 9.69
N GLU A 5 -4.64 -1.53 10.67
CA GLU A 5 -3.50 -0.62 10.73
C GLU A 5 -2.57 -0.84 9.52
N PRO A 6 -1.99 0.25 8.97
CA PRO A 6 -0.91 0.10 8.00
C PRO A 6 0.26 -0.67 8.62
N PHE A 7 1.12 -1.21 7.77
CA PHE A 7 2.31 -1.92 8.24
C PHE A 7 3.54 -1.54 7.43
N SER A 8 4.68 -1.76 8.06
CA SER A 8 5.99 -1.61 7.43
C SER A 8 6.90 -2.70 7.97
N PHE A 9 7.57 -3.41 7.06
CA PHE A 9 8.57 -4.42 7.33
C PHE A 9 9.88 -4.01 6.67
N SER A 10 10.94 -3.99 7.45
CA SER A 10 12.28 -3.70 6.95
C SER A 10 12.83 -4.88 6.15
N GLY A 11 13.70 -4.59 5.20
CA GLY A 11 14.50 -5.58 4.47
C GLY A 11 15.90 -5.05 4.19
N ARG A 12 16.79 -5.92 3.72
CA ARG A 12 18.19 -5.58 3.41
C ARG A 12 18.43 -5.33 1.92
N GLY A 13 17.47 -5.70 1.07
CA GLY A 13 17.56 -5.52 -0.38
C GLY A 13 17.44 -4.05 -0.82
N GLU A 14 17.92 -3.77 -2.02
CA GLU A 14 17.82 -2.43 -2.63
C GLU A 14 16.40 -2.10 -3.11
N VAL A 15 15.50 -3.08 -3.21
CA VAL A 15 14.13 -2.93 -3.71
C VAL A 15 13.12 -3.11 -2.59
N GLY A 16 12.17 -2.18 -2.49
CA GLY A 16 11.00 -2.27 -1.61
C GLY A 16 9.74 -2.69 -2.37
N VAL A 17 8.70 -3.13 -1.64
CA VAL A 17 7.39 -3.49 -2.21
C VAL A 17 6.29 -2.70 -1.52
N LEU A 18 5.55 -1.88 -2.28
CA LEU A 18 4.33 -1.24 -1.78
C LEU A 18 3.13 -2.14 -2.06
N LEU A 19 2.36 -2.43 -1.02
CA LEU A 19 1.16 -3.27 -1.06
C LEU A 19 -0.09 -2.40 -0.89
N VAL A 20 -0.99 -2.43 -1.87
CA VAL A 20 -2.21 -1.62 -1.89
C VAL A 20 -3.45 -2.54 -1.88
N HIS A 21 -4.29 -2.38 -0.85
CA HIS A 21 -5.52 -3.15 -0.69
C HIS A 21 -6.64 -2.68 -1.64
N GLY A 22 -7.69 -3.50 -1.77
CA GLY A 22 -8.86 -3.25 -2.60
C GLY A 22 -9.92 -2.37 -1.94
N PHE A 23 -10.95 -2.06 -2.72
CA PHE A 23 -12.11 -1.27 -2.29
C PHE A 23 -12.84 -1.96 -1.13
N THR A 24 -13.23 -1.21 -0.09
CA THR A 24 -13.79 -1.72 1.18
C THR A 24 -12.86 -2.60 2.01
N GLY A 25 -11.67 -2.92 1.49
CA GLY A 25 -10.66 -3.72 2.16
C GLY A 25 -9.82 -2.90 3.14
N THR A 26 -8.77 -3.52 3.66
CA THR A 26 -7.80 -2.91 4.59
C THR A 26 -6.43 -3.55 4.35
N PRO A 27 -5.32 -3.00 4.91
CA PRO A 27 -3.99 -3.62 4.84
C PRO A 27 -3.96 -5.08 5.29
N PHE A 28 -4.92 -5.53 6.10
CA PHE A 28 -5.02 -6.91 6.56
C PHE A 28 -4.94 -7.93 5.41
N GLU A 29 -5.61 -7.67 4.28
CA GLU A 29 -5.70 -8.66 3.19
C GLU A 29 -4.37 -8.85 2.44
N VAL A 30 -3.49 -7.85 2.47
CA VAL A 30 -2.17 -7.88 1.84
C VAL A 30 -1.03 -8.12 2.83
N ARG A 31 -1.32 -8.08 4.14
CA ARG A 31 -0.34 -8.31 5.21
C ARG A 31 0.37 -9.66 5.11
N PRO A 32 -0.30 -10.80 4.83
CA PRO A 32 0.38 -12.10 4.69
C PRO A 32 1.47 -12.09 3.61
N LEU A 33 1.26 -11.34 2.51
CA LEU A 33 2.27 -11.17 1.48
C LEU A 33 3.45 -10.31 1.98
N GLY A 34 3.17 -9.22 2.71
CA GLY A 34 4.22 -8.40 3.33
C GLY A 34 5.09 -9.19 4.31
N GLU A 35 4.47 -10.02 5.16
CA GLU A 35 5.17 -10.90 6.09
C GLU A 35 6.02 -11.95 5.37
N HIS A 36 5.51 -12.53 4.28
CA HIS A 36 6.27 -13.46 3.45
C HIS A 36 7.50 -12.78 2.84
N LEU A 37 7.35 -11.57 2.28
CA LEU A 37 8.45 -10.80 1.69
C LEU A 37 9.49 -10.40 2.74
N ALA A 38 9.05 -9.99 3.93
CA ALA A 38 9.93 -9.70 5.04
C ALA A 38 10.77 -10.93 5.45
N GLY A 39 10.17 -12.11 5.46
CA GLY A 39 10.87 -13.38 5.67
C GLY A 39 11.92 -13.72 4.60
N GLN A 40 11.94 -13.00 3.48
CA GLN A 40 12.94 -13.08 2.41
C GLN A 40 13.90 -11.87 2.39
N ASP A 41 13.98 -11.11 3.49
CA ASP A 41 14.77 -9.87 3.61
C ASP A 41 14.38 -8.76 2.60
N ILE A 42 13.13 -8.77 2.10
CA ILE A 42 12.59 -7.76 1.19
C ILE A 42 11.76 -6.75 1.99
N ALA A 43 12.10 -5.46 1.87
CA ALA A 43 11.35 -4.40 2.51
C ALA A 43 9.95 -4.31 1.91
N SER A 44 8.91 -4.19 2.73
CA SER A 44 7.55 -4.03 2.23
C SER A 44 6.68 -3.20 3.17
N SER A 45 5.73 -2.47 2.62
CA SER A 45 4.75 -1.70 3.40
C SER A 45 3.36 -1.83 2.82
N GLY A 46 2.36 -1.83 3.70
CA GLY A 46 0.94 -1.81 3.33
C GLY A 46 0.29 -0.54 3.83
N VAL A 47 -0.30 0.23 2.92
CA VAL A 47 -0.97 1.51 3.22
C VAL A 47 -2.43 1.30 3.55
N LEU A 48 -2.96 2.07 4.52
CA LEU A 48 -4.39 2.17 4.76
C LEU A 48 -4.94 3.36 3.98
N LEU A 49 -5.81 3.10 3.00
CA LEU A 49 -6.43 4.13 2.18
C LEU A 49 -7.47 4.91 3.00
N ARG A 50 -7.55 6.24 2.80
CA ARG A 50 -8.51 7.13 3.47
C ARG A 50 -9.94 6.60 3.40
N GLY A 51 -10.65 6.69 4.53
CA GLY A 51 -12.01 6.19 4.72
C GLY A 51 -12.13 4.67 4.90
N HIS A 52 -11.06 3.90 4.69
CA HIS A 52 -11.06 2.45 4.94
C HIS A 52 -10.62 2.13 6.38
N GLY A 53 -10.91 0.91 6.86
CA GLY A 53 -10.45 0.46 8.18
C GLY A 53 -10.99 1.27 9.37
N THR A 54 -12.05 2.05 9.15
CA THR A 54 -12.67 2.95 10.13
C THR A 54 -14.17 2.65 10.20
N HIS A 55 -15.05 3.64 10.00
CA HIS A 55 -16.49 3.42 9.88
C HIS A 55 -16.91 3.54 8.40
N PRO A 56 -17.86 2.72 7.87
CA PRO A 56 -18.25 2.79 6.45
C PRO A 56 -18.64 4.18 5.95
N ASN A 57 -19.24 5.00 6.81
CA ASN A 57 -19.62 6.38 6.47
C ASN A 57 -18.42 7.30 6.22
N ASP A 58 -17.24 6.99 6.76
CA ASP A 58 -16.03 7.81 6.55
C ASP A 58 -15.58 7.76 5.09
N MET A 59 -15.92 6.68 4.36
CA MET A 59 -15.64 6.53 2.94
C MET A 59 -16.53 7.39 2.03
N LEU A 60 -17.70 7.86 2.51
CA LEU A 60 -18.64 8.66 1.71
C LEU A 60 -18.07 10.02 1.29
N GLY A 61 -17.13 10.56 2.07
CA GLY A 61 -16.45 11.83 1.77
C GLY A 61 -15.17 11.68 0.95
N CYS A 62 -14.68 10.45 0.76
CA CYS A 62 -13.43 10.18 0.06
C CYS A 62 -13.64 10.12 -1.45
N ARG A 63 -12.68 10.67 -2.19
CA ARG A 63 -12.58 10.57 -3.64
C ARG A 63 -11.48 9.60 -4.03
N TYR A 64 -11.49 9.13 -5.28
CA TYR A 64 -10.45 8.20 -5.74
C TYR A 64 -9.05 8.83 -5.72
N GLN A 65 -8.94 10.15 -5.91
CA GLN A 65 -7.68 10.87 -5.79
C GLN A 65 -7.10 10.75 -4.38
N ASP A 66 -7.97 10.71 -3.37
CA ASP A 66 -7.51 10.59 -2.00
C ASP A 66 -6.73 9.28 -1.79
N TRP A 67 -7.24 8.19 -2.38
CA TRP A 67 -6.61 6.87 -2.31
C TRP A 67 -5.31 6.79 -3.13
N ILE A 68 -5.26 7.49 -4.26
CA ILE A 68 -4.03 7.59 -5.07
C ILE A 68 -2.95 8.33 -4.26
N ASP A 69 -3.28 9.48 -3.67
CA ASP A 69 -2.34 10.27 -2.87
C ASP A 69 -1.80 9.47 -1.67
N ASP A 70 -2.65 8.67 -1.00
CA ASP A 70 -2.22 7.82 0.12
C ASP A 70 -1.22 6.75 -0.34
N ALA A 71 -1.47 6.13 -1.50
CA ALA A 71 -0.55 5.17 -2.10
C ALA A 71 0.74 5.85 -2.60
N GLU A 72 0.67 7.03 -3.19
CA GLU A 72 1.85 7.81 -3.59
C GLU A 72 2.69 8.19 -2.36
N ALA A 73 2.06 8.59 -1.25
CA ALA A 73 2.77 8.88 0.00
C ALA A 73 3.51 7.65 0.55
N GLY A 74 2.89 6.46 0.49
CA GLY A 74 3.54 5.20 0.85
C GLY A 74 4.70 4.83 -0.08
N LEU A 75 4.56 5.10 -1.39
CA LEU A 75 5.63 4.93 -2.36
C LEU A 75 6.83 5.83 -2.05
N GLU A 76 6.59 7.13 -1.77
CA GLU A 76 7.65 8.07 -1.41
C GLU A 76 8.41 7.64 -0.16
N GLU A 77 7.72 7.09 0.84
CA GLU A 77 8.36 6.59 2.06
C GLU A 77 9.31 5.43 1.78
N LEU A 78 8.92 4.47 0.94
CA LEU A 78 9.81 3.37 0.53
C LEU A 78 10.99 3.89 -0.30
N LEU A 79 10.77 4.82 -1.23
CA LEU A 79 11.84 5.39 -2.07
C LEU A 79 12.90 6.16 -1.26
N ARG A 80 12.61 6.58 -0.02
CA ARG A 80 13.62 7.19 0.87
C ARG A 80 14.69 6.20 1.31
N THR A 81 14.35 4.91 1.42
CA THR A 81 15.25 3.88 1.97
C THR A 81 15.58 2.76 0.98
N ASN A 82 14.88 2.70 -0.16
CA ASN A 82 15.09 1.73 -1.23
C ASN A 82 15.43 2.43 -2.56
N ARG A 83 16.31 1.81 -3.36
CA ARG A 83 16.71 2.32 -4.69
C ARG A 83 15.61 2.18 -5.74
N GLY A 84 14.68 1.25 -5.53
CA GLY A 84 13.52 1.03 -6.38
C GLY A 84 12.36 0.45 -5.59
N VAL A 85 11.15 0.60 -6.11
CA VAL A 85 9.94 0.07 -5.48
C VAL A 85 9.10 -0.66 -6.52
N VAL A 86 8.65 -1.86 -6.16
CA VAL A 86 7.63 -2.62 -6.91
C VAL A 86 6.27 -2.32 -6.31
N LEU A 87 5.31 -1.94 -7.16
CA LEU A 87 3.93 -1.74 -6.76
C LEU A 87 3.16 -3.05 -6.93
N VAL A 88 2.49 -3.50 -5.87
CA VAL A 88 1.60 -4.67 -5.88
C VAL A 88 0.26 -4.24 -5.32
N GLY A 89 -0.82 -4.62 -5.99
CA GLY A 89 -2.16 -4.27 -5.52
C GLY A 89 -3.22 -5.31 -5.85
N PHE A 90 -4.21 -5.42 -4.96
CA PHE A 90 -5.35 -6.31 -5.12
C PHE A 90 -6.58 -5.52 -5.60
N SER A 91 -7.26 -6.00 -6.65
CA SER A 91 -8.49 -5.38 -7.19
C SER A 91 -8.32 -3.87 -7.46
N MET A 92 -9.06 -2.99 -6.78
CA MET A 92 -8.89 -1.53 -6.85
C MET A 92 -7.45 -1.09 -6.56
N GLY A 93 -6.77 -1.74 -5.60
CA GLY A 93 -5.36 -1.47 -5.31
C GLY A 93 -4.45 -1.76 -6.50
N GLY A 94 -4.78 -2.77 -7.31
CA GLY A 94 -4.08 -3.04 -8.57
C GLY A 94 -4.32 -1.95 -9.61
N THR A 95 -5.54 -1.38 -9.65
CA THR A 95 -5.84 -0.23 -10.52
C THR A 95 -5.05 1.01 -10.10
N ILE A 96 -4.93 1.26 -8.78
CA ILE A 96 -4.12 2.36 -8.24
C ILE A 96 -2.64 2.15 -8.58
N ALA A 97 -2.11 0.93 -8.38
CA ALA A 97 -0.73 0.58 -8.71
C ALA A 97 -0.41 0.84 -10.20
N LEU A 98 -1.30 0.40 -11.11
CA LEU A 98 -1.16 0.67 -12.54
C LEU A 98 -1.24 2.17 -12.87
N ASN A 99 -2.13 2.92 -12.23
CA ASN A 99 -2.25 4.36 -12.43
C ASN A 99 -0.96 5.10 -12.05
N ILE A 100 -0.39 4.78 -10.89
CA ILE A 100 0.86 5.39 -10.43
C ILE A 100 2.00 5.03 -11.38
N ALA A 101 2.14 3.75 -11.73
CA ALA A 101 3.19 3.28 -12.64
C ALA A 101 3.12 3.97 -14.01
N ALA A 102 1.92 4.15 -14.57
CA ALA A 102 1.74 4.81 -15.87
C ALA A 102 2.07 6.31 -15.85
N ARG A 103 2.01 6.96 -14.69
CA ARG A 103 2.28 8.41 -14.53
C ARG A 103 3.74 8.72 -14.21
N ARG A 104 4.48 7.74 -13.69
CA ARG A 104 5.86 7.89 -13.18
C ARG A 104 6.90 7.09 -13.97
N ALA A 105 6.53 6.64 -15.18
CA ALA A 105 7.42 5.93 -16.10
C ALA A 105 8.54 6.81 -16.63
#